data_AF-L9YRJ0-F1
#
_entry.id   AF-L9YRJ0-F1
#
_cell.length_a   1.000
_cell.length_b   1.000
_cell.length_c   1.000
_cell.angle_alpha   90.00
_cell.angle_beta   90.00
_cell.angle_gamma   90.00
#
_symmetry.space_group_name_H-M   'P 1'
#
loop_
_entity.id
_entity.type
_entity.pdbx_description
1 polymer ?
#
loop_
_entity_poly.entity_id
_entity_poly.type
_entity_poly.pdbx_seq_one_letter_code
_entity_poly.pdbx_strand_id
1 'polypeptide(L)'
;MVTMLELGATLLSGLLLVQGLVGFAERRLYTDAQRSGDPLLVRLQLFGSLLAVGIGLLAAAWIRRHGLPSPWAFLLLTVWVSLTVFLQIAVYRAMGISHSPVIDRVASRLS
;
A
#
# COMPACT_ATOMS: atom_id res chain seq x y z
N MET A 1 -23.56 -16.34 -4.80
CA MET A 1 -22.28 -17.03 -5.03
C MET A 1 -21.22 -15.96 -5.15
N VAL A 2 -20.26 -15.89 -4.22
CA VAL A 2 -19.08 -15.03 -4.40
C VAL A 2 -18.16 -15.76 -5.37
N THR A 3 -17.82 -15.11 -6.48
CA THR A 3 -16.91 -15.70 -7.47
C THR A 3 -15.46 -15.68 -6.94
N MET A 4 -14.60 -16.59 -7.42
CA MET A 4 -13.18 -16.61 -7.04
C MET A 4 -12.48 -15.27 -7.31
N LEU A 5 -12.92 -14.56 -8.36
CA LEU A 5 -12.42 -13.22 -8.71
C LEU A 5 -12.84 -12.14 -7.71
N GLU A 6 -14.06 -12.20 -7.18
CA GLU A 6 -14.53 -11.26 -6.16
C GLU A 6 -13.77 -11.43 -4.85
N LEU A 7 -13.50 -12.68 -4.45
CA LEU A 7 -12.70 -12.95 -3.27
C LEU A 7 -11.27 -12.43 -3.46
N GLY A 8 -10.66 -12.70 -4.61
CA GLY A 8 -9.34 -12.16 -4.97
C GLY A 8 -9.31 -10.63 -4.97
N ALA A 9 -10.29 -9.96 -5.59
CA ALA A 9 -10.36 -8.51 -5.64
C ALA A 9 -10.59 -7.87 -4.26
N THR A 10 -11.37 -8.53 -3.40
CA THR A 10 -11.58 -8.10 -2.01
C THR A 10 -10.27 -8.18 -1.23
N LEU A 11 -9.52 -9.27 -1.38
CA LEU A 11 -8.20 -9.43 -0.77
C LEU A 11 -7.22 -8.36 -1.27
N LEU A 12 -7.15 -8.11 -2.59
CA LEU A 12 -6.29 -7.06 -3.17
C LEU A 12 -6.68 -5.66 -2.66
N SER A 13 -7.96 -5.39 -2.52
CA SER A 13 -8.45 -4.12 -1.97
C SER A 13 -8.01 -3.94 -0.51
N GLY A 14 -8.11 -5.00 0.29
CA GLY A 14 -7.59 -5.01 1.66
C GLY A 14 -6.08 -4.83 1.71
N LEU A 15 -5.34 -5.48 0.82
CA LEU A 15 -3.89 -5.37 0.73
C LEU A 15 -3.44 -3.95 0.37
N LEU A 16 -4.10 -3.31 -0.60
CA LEU A 16 -3.89 -1.89 -0.94
C LEU A 16 -4.08 -0.97 0.27
N LEU A 17 -5.13 -1.24 1.05
CA LEU A 17 -5.44 -0.46 2.25
C LEU A 17 -4.35 -0.63 3.31
N VAL A 18 -3.93 -1.86 3.59
CA VAL A 18 -2.83 -2.15 4.53
C VAL A 18 -1.52 -1.51 4.06
N GLN A 19 -1.17 -1.63 2.78
CA GLN A 19 0.04 -1.02 2.23
C GLN A 19 0.02 0.50 2.34
N GLY A 20 -1.09 1.15 2.02
CA GLY A 20 -1.22 2.59 2.16
C GLY A 20 -1.10 3.06 3.62
N LEU A 21 -1.64 2.29 4.58
CA LEU A 21 -1.48 2.58 6.01
C LEU A 21 -0.03 2.39 6.47
N VAL A 22 0.65 1.33 6.02
CA VAL A 22 2.07 1.08 6.33
C VAL A 22 2.94 2.20 5.77
N GLY A 23 2.78 2.57 4.50
CA GLY A 23 3.54 3.66 3.89
C GLY A 23 3.32 5.01 4.60
N PHE A 24 2.11 5.27 5.08
CA PHE A 24 1.82 6.45 5.91
C PHE A 24 2.48 6.39 7.28
N ALA A 25 2.46 5.23 7.94
CA ALA A 25 3.07 5.02 9.25
C ALA A 25 4.60 5.11 9.20
N GLU A 26 5.23 4.51 8.20
CA GLU A 26 6.69 4.54 8.01
C GLU A 26 7.21 5.97 7.85
N ARG A 27 6.50 6.83 7.12
CA ARG A 27 6.90 8.23 6.98
C ARG A 27 7.02 8.95 8.32
N ARG A 28 6.16 8.63 9.30
CA ARG A 28 6.25 9.19 10.66
C ARG A 28 7.49 8.71 11.40
N LEU A 29 8.04 7.55 11.03
CA LEU A 29 9.23 6.96 11.63
C LEU A 29 10.54 7.42 10.96
N TYR A 30 10.49 7.90 9.71
CA TYR A 30 11.67 8.40 9.04
C TYR A 30 12.26 9.63 9.74
N THR A 31 13.59 9.64 9.86
CA THR A 31 14.37 10.77 10.38
C THR A 31 14.40 11.92 9.37
N ASP A 32 14.67 13.14 9.84
CA ASP A 32 14.70 14.31 8.95
C ASP A 32 15.80 14.21 7.89
N ALA A 33 16.93 13.58 8.20
CA ALA A 33 17.99 13.28 7.24
C ALA A 33 17.53 12.32 6.11
N GLN A 34 16.71 11.32 6.43
CA GLN A 34 16.13 10.41 5.44
C GLN A 34 15.07 11.09 4.58
N ARG A 35 14.32 12.04 5.15
CA ARG A 35 13.31 12.83 4.40
C ARG A 35 13.94 13.84 3.46
N SER A 36 15.11 14.37 3.78
CA SER A 36 15.83 15.33 2.93
C SER A 36 16.61 14.69 1.79
N GLY A 37 16.90 13.38 1.86
CA GLY A 37 17.71 12.68 0.87
C GLY A 37 17.08 12.63 -0.53
N ASP A 38 15.77 12.37 -0.62
CA ASP A 38 15.02 12.47 -1.88
C ASP A 38 13.57 12.93 -1.65
N PRO A 39 13.31 14.24 -1.68
CA PRO A 39 12.00 14.79 -1.34
C PRO A 39 10.91 14.45 -2.37
N LEU A 40 11.27 14.13 -3.61
CA LEU A 40 10.32 13.77 -4.65
C LEU A 40 9.80 12.36 -4.43
N LEU A 41 10.69 11.38 -4.23
CA LEU A 41 10.31 10.00 -3.93
C LEU A 41 9.47 9.89 -2.64
N VAL A 42 9.81 10.65 -1.60
CA VAL A 42 9.03 10.72 -0.35
C VAL A 42 7.61 11.25 -0.59
N ARG A 43 7.46 12.28 -1.44
CA ARG A 43 6.16 12.86 -1.78
C ARG A 43 5.33 11.89 -2.62
N LEU A 44 5.95 11.26 -3.62
CA LEU A 44 5.33 10.22 -4.45
C LEU A 44 4.84 9.06 -3.59
N GLN A 45 5.65 8.58 -2.65
CA GLN A 45 5.27 7.50 -1.74
C GLN A 45 4.07 7.87 -0.87
N LEU A 46 4.02 9.09 -0.33
CA LEU A 46 2.87 9.54 0.44
C LEU A 46 1.61 9.65 -0.44
N PHE A 47 1.73 10.25 -1.61
CA PHE A 47 0.60 10.38 -2.52
C PHE A 47 0.09 9.00 -2.96
N GLY A 48 0.99 8.10 -3.32
CA GLY A 48 0.69 6.71 -3.63
C GLY A 48 0.04 5.97 -2.46
N SER A 49 0.51 6.18 -1.24
CA SER A 49 -0.07 5.58 -0.03
C SER A 49 -1.49 6.08 0.23
N LEU A 50 -1.75 7.38 0.08
CA LEU A 50 -3.10 7.95 0.23
C LEU A 50 -4.05 7.46 -0.85
N LEU A 51 -3.59 7.39 -2.09
CA LEU A 51 -4.36 6.80 -3.19
C LEU A 51 -4.65 5.33 -2.95
N ALA A 52 -3.67 4.56 -2.44
CA ALA A 52 -3.84 3.15 -2.11
C ALA A 52 -4.93 2.93 -1.05
N VAL A 53 -4.93 3.73 0.02
CA VAL A 53 -6.00 3.70 1.03
C VAL A 53 -7.35 4.05 0.41
N GLY A 54 -7.43 5.15 -0.36
CA GLY A 54 -8.67 5.60 -0.98
C GLY A 54 -9.26 4.56 -1.95
N ILE A 55 -8.42 4.03 -2.83
CA ILE A 55 -8.82 3.03 -3.84
C ILE A 55 -9.17 1.70 -3.15
N GLY A 56 -8.38 1.25 -2.17
CA GLY A 56 -8.69 0.05 -1.41
C GLY A 56 -10.03 0.14 -0.67
N LEU A 57 -10.31 1.28 -0.01
CA LEU A 57 -11.59 1.53 0.67
C LEU A 57 -12.77 1.58 -0.30
N LEU A 58 -12.65 2.37 -1.38
CA LEU A 58 -13.72 2.51 -2.37
C LEU A 58 -13.99 1.19 -3.07
N ALA A 59 -12.95 0.45 -3.46
CA ALA A 59 -13.09 -0.86 -4.09
C ALA A 59 -13.74 -1.87 -3.14
N ALA A 60 -13.28 -1.97 -1.89
CA ALA A 60 -13.88 -2.87 -0.90
C ALA A 60 -15.35 -2.52 -0.63
N ALA A 61 -15.66 -1.23 -0.47
CA ALA A 61 -17.04 -0.76 -0.24
C ALA A 61 -17.93 -1.05 -1.45
N TRP A 62 -17.42 -0.88 -2.66
CA TRP A 62 -18.14 -1.17 -3.90
C TRP A 62 -18.39 -2.65 -4.08
N ILE A 63 -17.34 -3.48 -4.00
CA ILE A 63 -17.43 -4.94 -4.15
C ILE A 63 -18.43 -5.52 -3.14
N ARG A 64 -18.41 -5.01 -1.90
CA ARG A 64 -19.37 -5.46 -0.87
C ARG A 64 -20.81 -5.10 -1.18
N ARG A 65 -21.08 -3.96 -1.85
CA ARG A 65 -22.44 -3.48 -2.13
C ARG A 65 -22.99 -3.96 -3.47
N HIS A 66 -22.15 -4.05 -4.50
CA HIS A 66 -22.56 -4.25 -5.88
C HIS A 66 -21.88 -5.44 -6.56
N GLY A 67 -20.94 -6.13 -5.90
CA GLY A 67 -20.11 -7.17 -6.52
C GLY A 67 -19.01 -6.58 -7.39
N LEU A 68 -18.30 -7.44 -8.13
CA LEU A 68 -17.26 -6.99 -9.06
C LEU A 68 -17.90 -6.34 -10.30
N PRO A 69 -17.59 -5.07 -10.62
CA PRO A 69 -18.17 -4.42 -11.80
C PRO A 69 -17.67 -5.02 -13.12
N SER A 70 -16.44 -5.55 -13.13
CA SER A 70 -15.81 -6.17 -14.30
C SER A 70 -14.57 -6.99 -13.90
N PRO A 71 -14.22 -8.08 -14.62
CA PRO A 71 -12.95 -8.78 -14.43
C PRO A 71 -11.72 -7.86 -14.56
N TRP A 72 -11.82 -6.79 -15.35
CA TRP A 72 -10.74 -5.80 -15.49
C TRP A 72 -10.45 -5.05 -14.18
N ALA A 73 -11.42 -4.94 -13.26
CA ALA A 73 -11.19 -4.33 -11.95
C ALA A 73 -10.19 -5.13 -11.11
N PHE A 74 -10.20 -6.46 -11.22
CA PHE A 74 -9.22 -7.32 -10.56
C PHE A 74 -7.80 -7.08 -11.10
N LEU A 75 -7.65 -6.97 -12.42
CA LEU A 75 -6.37 -6.64 -13.07
C LEU A 75 -5.87 -5.26 -12.65
N LEU A 76 -6.74 -4.24 -12.64
CA LEU A 76 -6.39 -2.89 -12.21
C LEU A 76 -5.90 -2.86 -10.76
N LEU A 77 -6.60 -3.54 -9.84
CA LEU A 77 -6.17 -3.67 -8.43
C LEU A 77 -4.80 -4.34 -8.32
N THR A 78 -4.54 -5.37 -9.14
CA THR A 78 -3.26 -6.08 -9.15
C THR A 78 -2.12 -5.17 -9.62
N VAL A 79 -2.35 -4.40 -10.69
CA VAL A 79 -1.38 -3.40 -11.19
C VAL A 79 -1.10 -2.35 -10.12
N TRP A 80 -2.13 -1.91 -9.40
CA TRP A 80 -1.99 -0.91 -8.35
C TRP A 80 -1.21 -1.42 -7.13
N VAL A 81 -1.50 -2.62 -6.66
CA VAL A 81 -0.69 -3.30 -5.61
C VAL A 81 0.76 -3.44 -6.06
N SER A 82 0.99 -3.82 -7.32
CA SER A 82 2.36 -3.98 -7.83
C SER A 82 3.09 -2.63 -7.83
N LEU A 83 2.44 -1.57 -8.29
CA LEU A 83 3.01 -0.22 -8.33
C LEU A 83 3.38 0.29 -6.93
N THR A 84 2.53 0.09 -5.93
CA THR A 84 2.82 0.50 -4.55
C THR A 84 4.00 -0.26 -3.96
N VAL A 85 4.12 -1.56 -4.26
CA VAL A 85 5.29 -2.36 -3.87
C VAL A 85 6.57 -1.85 -4.53
N PHE A 86 6.55 -1.60 -5.85
CA PHE A 86 7.71 -1.08 -6.58
C PHE A 86 8.14 0.29 -6.05
N LEU A 87 7.19 1.18 -5.76
CA LEU A 87 7.48 2.50 -5.21
C LEU A 87 8.11 2.39 -3.82
N GLN A 88 7.62 1.48 -2.98
CA GLN A 88 8.18 1.27 -1.65
C GLN A 88 9.60 0.68 -1.70
N ILE A 89 9.86 -0.26 -2.61
CA ILE A 89 11.22 -0.78 -2.85
C ILE A 89 12.15 0.34 -3.32
N ALA A 90 11.69 1.21 -4.24
CA ALA A 90 12.48 2.33 -4.73
C ALA A 90 12.84 3.30 -3.59
N VAL A 91 11.89 3.62 -2.72
CA VAL A 91 12.09 4.46 -1.53
C VAL A 91 13.10 3.85 -0.57
N TYR A 92 12.97 2.54 -0.28
CA TYR A 92 13.91 1.86 0.61
C TYR A 92 15.33 1.87 0.07
N ARG A 93 15.50 1.62 -1.22
CA ARG A 93 16.80 1.69 -1.89
C ARG A 93 17.38 3.11 -1.84
N ALA A 94 16.56 4.13 -2.11
CA ALA A 94 17.00 5.52 -2.08
C ALA A 94 17.40 5.98 -0.66
N MET A 95 16.76 5.46 0.38
CA MET A 95 17.02 5.81 1.78
C MET A 95 18.03 4.90 2.48
N GLY A 96 18.55 3.87 1.80
CA GLY A 96 19.44 2.88 2.40
C GLY A 96 18.78 2.04 3.51
N ILE A 97 17.45 1.90 3.48
CA ILE A 97 16.68 1.15 4.47
C ILE A 97 16.59 -0.31 4.01
N SER A 98 17.11 -1.24 4.81
CA SER A 98 17.13 -2.68 4.50
C SER A 98 15.86 -3.43 4.93
N HIS A 99 15.14 -2.94 5.95
CA HIS A 99 13.91 -3.54 6.47
C HIS A 99 12.85 -2.47 6.82
N SER A 100 11.57 -2.85 6.82
CA SER A 100 10.50 -1.91 7.18
C SER A 100 10.62 -1.52 8.67
N PRO A 101 10.75 -0.22 9.01
CA PRO A 101 10.86 0.22 10.39
C PRO A 101 9.56 0.02 11.19
N VAL A 102 8.41 -0.12 10.51
CA VAL A 102 7.14 -0.49 11.17
C VAL A 102 7.19 -1.94 11.61
N ILE A 103 7.65 -2.85 10.74
CA ILE A 103 7.77 -4.27 11.06
C ILE A 103 8.76 -4.47 12.21
N ASP A 104 9.91 -3.80 12.18
CA ASP A 104 10.92 -3.89 13.25
C ASP A 104 10.34 -3.42 14.60
N ARG A 105 9.56 -2.33 14.61
CA ARG A 105 8.93 -1.80 15.82
C ARG A 105 7.78 -2.69 16.33
N VAL A 106 7.07 -3.38 15.44
CA VAL A 106 6.03 -4.35 15.85
C VAL A 106 6.68 -5.62 16.39
N ALA A 107 7.73 -6.12 15.72
CA ALA A 107 8.49 -7.28 16.14
C ALA A 107 9.09 -7.08 17.54
N SER A 108 9.68 -5.91 17.82
CA SER A 108 10.24 -5.58 19.14
C SER A 108 9.22 -5.40 20.26
N ARG A 109 7.92 -5.29 19.94
CA ARG A 109 6.83 -5.25 20.93
C ARG A 109 6.17 -6.61 21.15
N LEU A 110 6.40 -7.56 20.25
CA LEU A 110 5.86 -8.92 20.33
C LEU A 110 6.86 -9.92 20.94
N SER A 111 8.15 -9.55 20.99
CA SER A 111 9.19 -10.22 21.78
C SER A 111 9.12 -9.84 23.25
#